data_AF-A0A8J7E824-F1
#
_entry.id   AF-A0A8J7E824-F1
#
_cell.length_a   1.000
_cell.length_b   1.000
_cell.length_c   1.000
_cell.angle_alpha   90.00
_cell.angle_beta   90.00
_cell.angle_gamma   90.00
#
_symmetry.space_group_name_H-M   'P 1'
#
loop_
_entity.id
_entity.type
_entity.pdbx_description
1 polymer ?
#
loop_
_entity_poly.entity_id
_entity_poly.type
_entity_poly.pdbx_seq_one_letter_code
_entity_poly.pdbx_strand_id
1 'polypeptide(L)'
;MPLSPVDLTLTTRRDVTGNWVRSGLTTLGICMGVDVVAGLAAAQSSLQQVEAAERETFNARRQLEADQARGDVDLFQLITQEDVLVNAQTNELAARIAFLNTMATLDQTVGITIERWAGEVELEPEWGSDGFGE
;
A
#
# COMPACT_ATOMS: atom_id res chain seq x y z
N MET A 1 53.64 2.48 -10.59
CA MET A 1 53.69 1.22 -11.35
C MET A 1 52.43 1.14 -12.19
N PRO A 2 52.49 0.95 -13.53
CA PRO A 2 51.28 0.76 -14.33
C PRO A 2 50.71 -0.64 -14.13
N LEU A 3 49.39 -0.74 -13.96
CA LEU A 3 48.66 -2.02 -13.85
C LEU A 3 48.82 -2.81 -15.15
N SER A 4 48.88 -4.15 -15.06
CA SER A 4 48.93 -4.99 -16.26
C SER A 4 47.62 -4.87 -17.05
N PRO A 5 47.63 -5.09 -18.38
CA PRO A 5 46.41 -5.02 -19.20
C PRO A 5 45.29 -5.94 -18.71
N VAL A 6 45.64 -7.07 -18.10
CA VAL A 6 44.69 -8.04 -17.54
C VAL A 6 44.08 -7.51 -16.24
N ASP A 7 44.88 -6.89 -15.38
CA ASP A 7 44.37 -6.23 -14.16
C ASP A 7 43.42 -5.09 -14.51
N LEU A 8 43.73 -4.33 -15.57
CA LEU A 8 42.87 -3.23 -16.04
C LEU A 8 41.50 -3.74 -16.53
N THR A 9 41.46 -4.89 -17.21
CA THR A 9 40.19 -5.50 -17.65
C THR A 9 39.37 -6.05 -16.48
N LEU A 10 40.03 -6.63 -15.47
CA LEU A 10 39.36 -7.17 -14.29
C LEU A 10 38.79 -6.05 -13.41
N THR A 11 39.53 -4.96 -13.21
CA THR A 11 39.04 -3.79 -12.45
C THR A 11 37.90 -3.09 -13.18
N THR A 12 38.04 -2.82 -14.48
CA THR A 12 36.98 -2.18 -15.28
C THR A 12 35.70 -3.01 -15.29
N ARG A 13 35.81 -4.34 -15.44
CA ARG A 13 34.63 -5.24 -15.40
C ARG A 13 33.97 -5.25 -14.02
N ARG A 14 34.76 -5.24 -12.94
CA ARG A 14 34.26 -5.17 -11.57
C ARG A 14 33.54 -3.83 -11.30
N ASP A 15 34.09 -2.73 -11.79
CA ASP A 15 33.51 -1.38 -11.65
C ASP A 15 32.20 -1.24 -12.40
N VAL A 16 32.13 -1.71 -13.66
CA VAL A 16 30.89 -1.71 -14.43
C VAL A 16 29.83 -2.54 -13.73
N THR A 17 30.16 -3.76 -13.28
CA THR A 17 29.22 -4.63 -12.57
C THR A 17 28.74 -4.00 -11.26
N GLY A 18 29.64 -3.39 -10.48
CA GLY A 18 29.29 -2.67 -9.25
C GLY A 18 28.44 -1.41 -9.49
N ASN A 19 28.60 -0.75 -10.64
CA ASN A 19 27.76 0.38 -11.03
C ASN A 19 26.33 -0.07 -11.42
N TRP A 20 26.20 -1.19 -12.15
CA TRP A 20 24.89 -1.77 -12.47
C TRP A 20 24.13 -2.21 -11.22
N VAL A 21 24.82 -2.85 -10.26
CA VAL A 21 24.22 -3.27 -8.99
C VAL A 21 23.73 -2.05 -8.19
N ARG A 22 24.57 -1.02 -8.06
CA ARG A 22 24.17 0.24 -7.39
C ARG A 22 23.01 0.93 -8.09
N SER A 23 23.05 1.06 -9.40
CA SER A 23 21.95 1.64 -10.18
C SER A 23 20.65 0.86 -9.99
N GLY A 24 20.71 -0.48 -10.00
CA GLY A 24 19.55 -1.34 -9.78
C GLY A 24 18.97 -1.19 -8.37
N LEU A 25 19.82 -1.10 -7.35
CA LEU A 25 19.42 -0.83 -5.96
C LEU A 25 18.74 0.54 -5.83
N THR A 26 19.31 1.59 -6.44
CA THR A 26 18.70 2.93 -6.42
C THR A 26 17.36 2.96 -7.14
N THR A 27 17.27 2.37 -8.33
CA THR A 27 16.01 2.28 -9.08
C THR A 27 14.95 1.56 -8.27
N LEU A 28 15.31 0.44 -7.64
CA LEU A 28 14.36 -0.30 -6.85
C LEU A 28 13.91 0.46 -5.59
N GLY A 29 14.83 1.13 -4.88
CA GLY A 29 14.46 1.99 -3.75
C GLY A 29 13.47 3.10 -4.14
N ILE A 30 13.63 3.70 -5.32
CA ILE A 30 12.66 4.67 -5.87
C ILE A 30 11.31 4.00 -6.14
N CYS A 31 11.29 2.82 -6.78
CA CYS A 31 10.06 2.10 -7.07
C CYS A 31 9.29 1.75 -5.78
N MET A 32 9.96 1.27 -4.74
CA MET A 32 9.32 0.95 -3.46
C MET A 32 8.70 2.18 -2.78
N GLY A 33 9.39 3.32 -2.82
CA GLY A 33 8.84 4.59 -2.32
C GLY A 33 7.57 5.01 -3.07
N VAL A 34 7.56 4.84 -4.40
CA VAL A 34 6.37 5.12 -5.23
C VAL A 34 5.22 4.17 -4.87
N ASP A 35 5.50 2.89 -4.67
CA ASP A 35 4.49 1.88 -4.33
C ASP A 35 3.81 2.16 -2.98
N VAL A 36 4.57 2.57 -1.96
CA VAL A 36 4.01 2.96 -0.65
C VAL A 36 3.11 4.19 -0.77
N VAL A 37 3.53 5.21 -1.53
CA VAL A 37 2.72 6.43 -1.76
C VAL A 37 1.44 6.11 -2.53
N ALA A 38 1.53 5.27 -3.57
CA ALA A 38 0.37 4.82 -4.33
C ALA A 38 -0.60 4.02 -3.46
N GLY A 39 -0.09 3.14 -2.61
CA GLY A 39 -0.90 2.38 -1.64
C GLY A 39 -1.62 3.28 -0.64
N LEU A 40 -0.95 4.32 -0.13
CA LEU A 40 -1.58 5.30 0.77
C LEU A 40 -2.72 6.06 0.08
N ALA A 41 -2.50 6.50 -1.17
CA ALA A 41 -3.54 7.16 -1.96
C ALA A 41 -4.74 6.24 -2.22
N ALA A 42 -4.50 4.96 -2.50
CA ALA A 42 -5.56 3.96 -2.64
C ALA A 42 -6.33 3.74 -1.33
N ALA A 43 -5.65 3.72 -0.18
CA ALA A 43 -6.29 3.61 1.13
C ALA A 43 -7.19 4.82 1.43
N GLN A 44 -6.73 6.02 1.11
CA GLN A 44 -7.54 7.24 1.24
C GLN A 44 -8.77 7.23 0.33
N SER A 45 -8.60 6.81 -0.93
CA SER A 45 -9.72 6.70 -1.87
C SER A 45 -10.76 5.67 -1.41
N SER A 46 -10.32 4.50 -0.95
CA SER A 46 -11.23 3.47 -0.44
C SER A 46 -11.93 3.89 0.86
N LEU A 47 -11.27 4.65 1.73
CA LEU A 47 -11.93 5.25 2.90
C LEU A 47 -13.05 6.21 2.50
N GLN A 48 -12.83 7.07 1.51
CA GLN A 48 -13.87 7.98 1.00
C GLN A 48 -15.06 7.20 0.41
N GLN A 49 -14.82 6.04 -0.20
CA GLN A 49 -15.89 5.16 -0.69
C GLN A 49 -16.70 4.56 0.47
N VAL A 50 -16.04 4.17 1.57
CA VAL A 50 -16.73 3.73 2.80
C VAL A 50 -17.63 4.84 3.33
N GLU A 51 -17.11 6.06 3.49
CA GLU A 51 -17.89 7.20 3.99
C GLU A 51 -19.10 7.52 3.09
N ALA A 52 -18.95 7.40 1.77
CA ALA A 52 -20.04 7.60 0.83
C ALA A 52 -21.13 6.53 0.98
N ALA A 53 -20.73 5.26 1.08
CA ALA A 53 -21.65 4.14 1.24
C ALA A 53 -22.37 4.17 2.60
N GLU A 54 -21.68 4.55 3.69
CA GLU A 54 -22.29 4.77 5.00
C GLU A 54 -23.38 5.85 4.96
N ARG A 55 -23.13 6.96 4.24
CA ARG A 55 -24.13 8.01 4.05
C ARG A 55 -25.33 7.52 3.24
N GLU A 56 -25.11 6.68 2.24
CA GLU A 56 -26.18 6.06 1.46
C GLU A 56 -27.06 5.18 2.34
N THR A 57 -26.47 4.29 3.14
CA THR A 57 -27.18 3.45 4.13
C THR A 57 -27.99 4.31 5.11
N PHE A 58 -27.37 5.35 5.66
CA PHE A 58 -28.03 6.25 6.59
C PHE A 58 -29.25 6.95 5.96
N ASN A 59 -29.10 7.45 4.73
CA ASN A 59 -30.17 8.10 4.00
C ASN A 59 -31.31 7.13 3.66
N ALA A 60 -30.99 5.93 3.16
CA ALA A 60 -31.98 4.89 2.87
C ALA A 60 -32.79 4.51 4.12
N ARG A 61 -32.10 4.36 5.26
CA ARG A 61 -32.75 4.06 6.54
C ARG A 61 -33.69 5.18 6.99
N ARG A 62 -33.24 6.44 6.90
CA ARG A 62 -34.06 7.61 7.26
C ARG A 62 -35.30 7.73 6.39
N GLN A 63 -35.21 7.39 5.10
CA GLN A 63 -36.36 7.38 4.20
C GLN A 63 -37.37 6.30 4.62
N LEU A 64 -36.89 5.08 4.85
CA LEU A 64 -37.73 3.97 5.31
C LEU A 64 -38.46 4.31 6.62
N GLU A 65 -37.76 4.86 7.61
CA GLU A 65 -38.35 5.28 8.89
C GLU A 65 -39.41 6.39 8.70
N ALA A 66 -39.16 7.36 7.81
CA ALA A 66 -40.10 8.43 7.54
C ALA A 66 -41.38 7.93 6.88
N ASP A 67 -41.26 6.97 5.97
CA ASP A 67 -42.40 6.42 5.24
C ASP A 67 -43.20 5.42 6.09
N GLN A 68 -42.54 4.64 6.95
CA GLN A 68 -43.22 3.87 8.00
C GLN A 68 -44.00 4.78 8.97
N ALA A 69 -43.43 5.92 9.35
CA ALA A 69 -44.08 6.86 10.27
C ALA A 69 -45.30 7.57 9.65
N ARG A 70 -45.35 7.72 8.33
CA ARG A 70 -46.50 8.30 7.61
C ARG A 70 -47.73 7.41 7.64
N GLY A 71 -47.56 6.08 7.74
CA GLY A 71 -48.64 5.11 7.89
C GLY A 71 -49.57 4.94 6.68
N ASP A 72 -49.41 5.74 5.62
CA ASP A 72 -50.19 5.71 4.37
C ASP A 72 -49.30 5.37 3.17
N VAL A 73 -48.37 4.43 3.36
CA VAL A 73 -47.42 3.99 2.34
C VAL A 73 -47.81 2.59 1.90
N ASP A 74 -47.91 2.40 0.59
CA ASP A 74 -48.29 1.11 -0.01
C ASP A 74 -47.25 0.03 0.34
N LEU A 75 -47.69 -1.22 0.53
CA LEU A 75 -46.80 -2.34 0.90
C LEU A 75 -45.70 -2.56 -0.14
N PHE A 76 -46.01 -2.38 -1.43
CA PHE A 76 -45.00 -2.49 -2.49
C PHE A 76 -43.95 -1.36 -2.40
N GLN A 77 -44.36 -0.16 -2.00
CA GLN A 77 -43.42 0.95 -1.78
C GLN A 77 -42.52 0.66 -0.57
N LEU A 78 -43.09 0.12 0.52
CA LEU A 78 -42.31 -0.26 1.70
C LEU A 78 -41.27 -1.33 1.37
N ILE A 79 -41.67 -2.40 0.66
CA ILE A 79 -40.76 -3.47 0.23
C ILE A 79 -39.65 -2.89 -0.68
N THR A 80 -40.01 -2.01 -1.61
CA THR A 80 -39.02 -1.36 -2.49
C THR A 80 -37.98 -0.58 -1.67
N GLN A 81 -38.39 0.09 -0.59
CA GLN A 81 -37.45 0.82 0.27
C GLN A 81 -36.61 -0.08 1.16
N GLU A 82 -37.16 -1.19 1.63
CA GLU A 82 -36.38 -2.23 2.31
C GLU A 82 -35.31 -2.81 1.37
N ASP A 83 -35.64 -3.06 0.11
CA ASP A 83 -34.67 -3.49 -0.90
C ASP A 83 -33.57 -2.43 -1.13
N VAL A 84 -33.94 -1.14 -1.20
CA VAL A 84 -32.96 -0.04 -1.31
C VAL A 84 -32.03 -0.02 -0.09
N LEU A 85 -32.55 -0.19 1.13
CA LEU A 85 -31.75 -0.24 2.34
C LEU A 85 -30.80 -1.44 2.36
N VAL A 86 -31.29 -2.63 2.01
CA VAL A 86 -30.46 -3.85 1.95
C VAL A 86 -29.35 -3.70 0.92
N ASN A 87 -29.64 -3.12 -0.24
CA ASN A 87 -28.63 -2.84 -1.26
C ASN A 87 -27.59 -1.83 -0.76
N ALA A 88 -28.01 -0.75 -0.10
CA ALA A 88 -27.09 0.22 0.48
C ALA A 88 -26.18 -0.41 1.54
N GLN A 89 -26.73 -1.23 2.44
CA GLN A 89 -25.95 -1.98 3.44
C GLN A 89 -24.96 -2.96 2.81
N THR A 90 -25.36 -3.62 1.73
CA THR A 90 -24.49 -4.53 0.98
C THR A 90 -23.34 -3.76 0.34
N ASN A 91 -23.61 -2.60 -0.25
CA ASN A 91 -22.60 -1.72 -0.83
C ASN A 91 -21.64 -1.19 0.25
N GLU A 92 -22.14 -0.81 1.42
CA GLU A 92 -21.33 -0.38 2.55
C GLU A 92 -20.39 -1.49 3.04
N LEU A 93 -20.90 -2.72 3.19
CA LEU A 93 -20.08 -3.86 3.55
C LEU A 93 -18.99 -4.14 2.51
N ALA A 94 -19.34 -4.09 1.22
CA ALA A 94 -18.39 -4.27 0.14
C ALA A 94 -17.29 -3.20 0.15
N ALA A 95 -17.65 -1.92 0.36
CA ALA A 95 -16.69 -0.82 0.48
C ALA A 95 -15.75 -1.01 1.68
N ARG A 96 -16.28 -1.44 2.84
CA ARG A 96 -15.48 -1.73 4.04
C ARG A 96 -14.48 -2.87 3.79
N ILE A 97 -14.91 -3.94 3.12
CA ILE A 97 -14.03 -5.04 2.72
C ILE A 97 -12.92 -4.55 1.77
N ALA A 98 -13.27 -3.73 0.77
CA ALA A 98 -12.31 -3.18 -0.17
C ALA A 98 -11.26 -2.28 0.52
N PHE A 99 -11.69 -1.45 1.48
CA PHE A 99 -10.78 -0.66 2.30
C PHE A 99 -9.83 -1.55 3.12
N LEU A 100 -10.35 -2.57 3.80
CA LEU A 100 -9.52 -3.49 4.58
C LEU A 100 -8.50 -4.24 3.73
N ASN A 101 -8.89 -4.70 2.53
CA ASN A 101 -7.98 -5.33 1.59
C ASN A 101 -6.88 -4.37 1.10
N THR A 102 -7.24 -3.10 0.89
CA THR A 102 -6.27 -2.05 0.51
C THR A 102 -5.28 -1.79 1.64
N MET A 103 -5.75 -1.71 2.88
CA MET A 103 -4.89 -1.57 4.07
C MET A 103 -3.95 -2.77 4.25
N ALA A 104 -4.43 -3.99 4.06
CA ALA A 104 -3.58 -5.19 4.13
C ALA A 104 -2.48 -5.19 3.06
N THR A 105 -2.81 -4.74 1.84
CA THR A 105 -1.83 -4.61 0.76
C THR A 105 -0.79 -3.54 1.06
N LEU A 106 -1.20 -2.42 1.64
CA LEU A 106 -0.30 -1.35 2.06
C LEU A 106 0.65 -1.84 3.16
N ASP A 107 0.13 -2.55 4.18
CA ASP A 107 0.94 -3.12 5.25
C ASP A 107 2.01 -4.08 4.71
N GLN A 108 1.63 -4.98 3.80
CA GLN A 108 2.58 -5.87 3.13
C GLN A 108 3.67 -5.09 2.36
N THR A 109 3.27 -4.03 1.64
CA THR A 109 4.19 -3.20 0.85
C THR A 109 5.19 -2.47 1.74
N VAL A 110 4.71 -1.89 2.85
CA VAL A 110 5.55 -1.22 3.84
C VAL A 110 6.48 -2.22 4.52
N GLY A 111 5.98 -3.40 4.90
CA GLY A 111 6.77 -4.48 5.49
C GLY A 111 7.95 -4.87 4.60
N ILE A 112 7.69 -5.17 3.33
CA ILE A 112 8.74 -5.51 2.34
C ILE A 112 9.75 -4.37 2.20
N THR A 113 9.28 -3.12 2.19
CA THR A 113 10.16 -1.94 2.07
C THR A 113 11.08 -1.81 3.28
N ILE A 114 10.55 -1.98 4.50
CA ILE A 114 11.33 -1.92 5.74
C ILE A 114 12.34 -3.07 5.82
N GLU A 115 11.91 -4.31 5.54
CA GLU A 115 12.80 -5.49 5.53
C GLU A 115 13.98 -5.28 4.59
N ARG A 116 13.72 -4.71 3.41
CA ARG A 116 14.78 -4.41 2.45
C ARG A 116 15.74 -3.35 2.95
N TRP A 117 15.23 -2.23 3.48
CA TRP A 117 16.09 -1.19 4.03
C TRP A 117 16.91 -1.70 5.22
N ALA A 118 16.34 -2.56 6.06
CA ALA A 118 17.08 -3.18 7.16
C ALA A 118 18.28 -4.02 6.65
N GLY A 119 18.11 -4.77 5.55
CA GLY A 119 19.20 -5.52 4.92
C GLY A 119 20.24 -4.65 4.19
N GLU A 120 19.85 -3.45 3.72
CA GLU A 120 20.79 -2.47 3.14
C GLU A 120 21.53 -1.65 4.22
N VAL A 121 20.96 -1.54 5.43
CA VAL A 121 21.48 -0.79 6.59
C VAL A 121 22.26 -1.68 7.57
N GLU A 122 22.48 -2.96 7.26
CA GLU A 122 23.46 -3.79 7.98
C GLU A 122 24.87 -3.23 7.68
N LEU A 123 25.21 -2.18 8.44
CA LEU A 123 26.49 -1.48 8.44
C LEU A 123 27.56 -2.54 8.59
N GLU A 124 28.52 -2.57 7.66
CA GLU A 124 29.76 -3.32 7.85
C GLU A 124 30.22 -3.11 9.30
N PRO A 125 30.35 -4.18 10.10
CA PRO A 125 30.99 -4.03 11.39
C PRO A 125 32.40 -3.50 11.09
N GLU A 126 32.66 -2.24 11.44
CA GLU A 126 33.99 -1.65 11.49
C GLU A 126 34.80 -2.39 12.57
N TRP A 127 35.16 -3.64 12.31
CA TRP A 127 36.01 -4.45 13.17
C TRP A 127 37.02 -5.19 12.30
N GLY A 128 38.23 -4.63 12.27
CA GLY A 128 39.45 -5.23 11.71
C GLY A 128 40.09 -4.28 10.71
N SER A 129 41.27 -3.71 10.92
CA SER A 129 42.40 -4.20 11.69
C SER A 129 43.44 -3.09 11.82
N ASP A 130 43.70 -2.61 13.04
CA ASP A 130 45.03 -2.13 13.42
C ASP A 130 45.29 -2.66 14.83
N GLY A 131 45.60 -3.97 14.86
CA GLY A 131 46.27 -4.59 15.99
C GLY A 131 47.75 -4.26 15.95
N PHE A 132 48.25 -3.74 17.07
CA PHE A 132 49.51 -4.09 17.74
C PHE A 132 50.67 -4.69 16.93
N GLY A 133 51.83 -4.01 17.01
CA GLY A 133 53.19 -4.47 16.67
C GLY A 133 53.86 -3.46 15.73
N GLU A 134 54.91 -2.72 16.08
CA GLU A 134 56.00 -2.89 17.05
C GLU A 134 56.27 -1.60 17.86
#